data_AF-A0A957TFY8-F1
#
_entry.id   AF-A0A957TFY8-F1
#
_cell.length_a   1.000
_cell.length_b   1.000
_cell.length_c   1.000
_cell.angle_alpha   90.00
_cell.angle_beta   90.00
_cell.angle_gamma   90.00
#
_symmetry.space_group_name_H-M   'P 1'
#
loop_
_entity.id
_entity.type
_entity.pdbx_description
1 polymer ?
#
loop_
_entity_poly.entity_id
_entity_poly.type
_entity_poly.pdbx_seq_one_letter_code
_entity_poly.pdbx_strand_id
1 'polypeptide(L)'
;LVYSIYIMVGANVMKHVSAFQSSTVIFASAGAVYGTLAFTNGTHFPHTQTGWLVILGIVLIATVIPVTTFLAGLEKVGPTNAAMLSTIEPVVTVLLAAWLFGDKLASIVLIGGGFILVAVVLLTRAELGKVIDSQPGV
;
A
#
# COMPACT_ATOMS: atom_id res chain seq x y z
N LEU A 1 6.12 0.96 -17.86
CA LEU A 1 5.19 0.37 -18.85
C LEU A 1 4.20 -0.59 -18.20
N VAL A 2 4.63 -1.76 -17.70
CA VAL A 2 3.71 -2.73 -17.02
C VAL A 2 2.92 -2.10 -15.86
N TYR A 3 3.61 -1.39 -14.96
CA TYR A 3 2.96 -0.69 -13.84
C TYR A 3 1.96 0.39 -14.30
N SER A 4 2.30 1.14 -15.36
CA SER A 4 1.44 2.19 -15.92
C SER A 4 0.17 1.60 -16.54
N ILE A 5 0.28 0.47 -17.27
CA ILE A 5 -0.87 -0.26 -17.81
C ILE A 5 -1.73 -0.80 -16.68
N TYR A 6 -1.12 -1.37 -15.63
CA TYR A 6 -1.82 -1.87 -14.46
C TYR A 6 -2.68 -0.80 -13.78
N ILE A 7 -2.11 0.38 -13.50
CA ILE A 7 -2.85 1.50 -12.87
C ILE A 7 -3.98 1.99 -13.78
N MET A 8 -3.74 2.12 -15.08
CA MET A 8 -4.73 2.63 -16.02
C MET A 8 -5.94 1.68 -16.17
N VAL A 9 -5.68 0.37 -16.28
CA VAL A 9 -6.74 -0.64 -16.33
C VAL A 9 -7.43 -0.76 -14.96
N GLY A 10 -6.64 -0.80 -13.88
CA GLY A 10 -7.14 -0.89 -12.50
C GLY A 10 -8.06 0.27 -12.12
N ALA A 11 -7.75 1.51 -12.53
CA ALA A 11 -8.56 2.68 -12.27
C ALA A 11 -9.97 2.62 -12.89
N ASN A 12 -10.15 1.87 -13.98
CA ASN A 12 -11.46 1.70 -14.61
C ASN A 12 -12.27 0.55 -13.96
N VAL A 13 -11.58 -0.53 -13.57
CA VAL A 13 -12.18 -1.69 -12.91
C VAL A 13 -12.64 -1.34 -11.49
N MET A 14 -11.81 -0.61 -10.72
CA MET A 14 -12.09 -0.29 -9.31
C MET A 14 -13.29 0.63 -9.08
N LYS A 15 -13.83 1.28 -10.13
CA LYS A 15 -15.05 2.11 -10.02
C LYS A 15 -16.32 1.30 -9.77
N HIS A 16 -16.29 -0.02 -9.95
CA HIS A 16 -17.48 -0.88 -9.94
C HIS A 16 -17.41 -2.03 -8.93
N VAL A 17 -16.36 -2.09 -8.09
CA VAL A 17 -16.12 -3.21 -7.16
C VAL A 17 -15.87 -2.70 -5.76
N SER A 18 -16.48 -3.36 -4.77
CA SER A 18 -16.23 -3.07 -3.36
C SER A 18 -14.81 -3.45 -2.95
N ALA A 19 -14.31 -2.83 -1.88
CA ALA A 19 -12.93 -3.07 -1.41
C ALA A 19 -12.65 -4.53 -1.04
N PHE A 20 -13.66 -5.24 -0.50
CA PHE A 20 -13.57 -6.67 -0.17
C PHE A 20 -13.46 -7.57 -1.42
N GLN A 21 -14.18 -7.23 -2.50
CA GLN A 21 -14.06 -7.93 -3.77
C GLN A 21 -12.67 -7.70 -4.39
N SER A 22 -12.19 -6.46 -4.34
CA SER A 22 -10.85 -6.11 -4.81
C SER A 22 -9.75 -6.87 -4.04
N SER A 23 -9.81 -6.93 -2.71
CA SER A 23 -8.82 -7.67 -1.92
C SER A 23 -8.81 -9.16 -2.21
N THR A 24 -9.99 -9.75 -2.40
CA THR A 24 -10.13 -11.18 -2.76
C THR A 24 -9.46 -11.48 -4.09
N VAL A 25 -9.71 -10.64 -5.11
CA VAL A 25 -9.08 -10.79 -6.44
C VAL A 25 -7.57 -10.56 -6.36
N ILE A 26 -7.11 -9.57 -5.58
CA ILE A 26 -5.67 -9.29 -5.40
C ILE A 26 -4.98 -10.50 -4.75
N PHE A 27 -5.51 -11.05 -3.67
CA PHE A 27 -4.89 -12.21 -3.02
C PHE A 27 -4.97 -13.48 -3.86
N ALA A 28 -6.09 -13.73 -4.54
CA ALA A 28 -6.25 -14.88 -5.41
C ALA A 28 -5.29 -14.81 -6.61
N SER A 29 -5.18 -13.65 -7.26
CA SER A 29 -4.26 -13.45 -8.38
C SER A 29 -2.80 -13.55 -7.94
N ALA A 30 -2.43 -12.95 -6.80
CA ALA A 30 -1.10 -13.10 -6.23
C ALA A 30 -0.77 -14.58 -5.94
N GLY A 31 -1.70 -15.30 -5.30
CA GLY A 31 -1.55 -16.73 -5.02
C GLY A 31 -1.40 -17.57 -6.28
N ALA A 32 -2.19 -17.29 -7.32
CA ALA A 32 -2.09 -17.98 -8.61
C ALA A 32 -0.75 -17.72 -9.31
N VAL A 33 -0.31 -16.45 -9.36
CA VAL A 33 0.96 -16.06 -9.98
C VAL A 33 2.14 -16.68 -9.23
N TYR A 34 2.23 -16.46 -7.92
CA TYR A 34 3.34 -16.98 -7.12
C TYR A 34 3.30 -18.52 -7.01
N GLY A 35 2.12 -19.13 -6.96
CA GLY A 35 1.96 -20.58 -6.99
C GLY A 35 2.41 -21.20 -8.31
N THR A 36 2.07 -20.57 -9.45
CA THR A 36 2.54 -21.02 -10.76
C THR A 36 4.05 -20.88 -10.88
N LEU A 37 4.62 -19.75 -10.44
CA LEU A 37 6.07 -19.53 -10.43
C LEU A 37 6.81 -20.53 -9.52
N ALA A 38 6.24 -20.86 -8.37
CA ALA A 38 6.77 -21.87 -7.47
C ALA A 38 6.72 -23.28 -8.08
N PHE A 39 5.68 -23.58 -8.87
CA PHE A 39 5.56 -24.85 -9.57
C PHE A 39 6.57 -24.98 -10.71
N THR A 40 6.82 -23.89 -11.47
CA THR A 40 7.71 -23.92 -12.64
C THR A 40 9.19 -23.77 -12.29
N ASN A 41 9.54 -22.98 -11.27
CA ASN A 41 10.94 -22.72 -10.88
C ASN A 41 11.41 -23.59 -9.69
N GLY A 42 10.51 -24.38 -9.11
CA GLY A 42 10.76 -25.09 -7.85
C GLY A 42 10.55 -24.19 -6.63
N THR A 43 10.36 -24.83 -5.47
CA THR A 43 10.13 -24.16 -4.19
C THR A 43 11.39 -24.16 -3.35
N HIS A 44 11.84 -22.98 -2.95
CA HIS A 44 12.91 -22.82 -1.95
C HIS A 44 12.27 -22.51 -0.59
N PHE A 45 11.89 -23.57 0.12
CA PHE A 45 11.39 -23.43 1.49
C PHE A 45 12.54 -23.06 2.45
N PRO A 46 12.25 -22.27 3.49
CA PRO A 46 13.26 -22.01 4.50
C PRO A 46 13.65 -23.30 5.21
N HIS A 47 14.96 -23.53 5.29
CA HIS A 47 15.53 -24.67 5.99
C HIS A 47 15.68 -24.44 7.50
N THR A 48 15.41 -23.23 7.99
CA THR A 48 15.60 -22.83 9.38
C THR A 48 14.29 -22.41 10.05
N GLN A 49 14.19 -22.63 11.36
CA GLN A 49 13.05 -22.17 12.16
C GLN A 49 12.88 -20.64 12.08
N THR A 50 13.99 -19.89 12.08
CA THR A 50 13.98 -18.43 11.90
C THR A 50 13.36 -18.03 10.56
N GLY A 51 13.66 -18.75 9.48
CA GLY A 51 13.07 -18.47 8.17
C GLY A 51 11.54 -18.62 8.16
N TRP A 52 11.02 -19.66 8.83
CA TRP A 52 9.58 -19.83 9.01
C TRP A 52 8.95 -18.73 9.86
N LEU A 53 9.62 -18.29 10.93
CA LEU A 53 9.15 -17.16 11.75
C LEU A 53 9.11 -15.85 10.97
N VAL A 54 10.08 -15.60 10.09
CA VAL A 54 10.08 -14.42 9.20
C VAL A 54 8.93 -14.50 8.21
N ILE A 55 8.67 -15.65 7.59
CA ILE A 55 7.50 -15.85 6.72
C ILE A 55 6.20 -15.56 7.49
N LEU A 56 6.05 -16.12 8.68
CA LEU A 56 4.89 -15.89 9.52
C LEU A 56 4.72 -14.39 9.85
N GLY A 57 5.82 -13.72 10.16
CA GLY A 57 5.87 -12.27 10.36
C GLY A 57 5.38 -11.48 9.16
N ILE A 58 5.85 -11.81 7.94
CA ILE A 58 5.39 -11.17 6.70
C ILE A 58 3.88 -11.42 6.47
N VAL A 59 3.42 -12.66 6.66
CA VAL A 59 2.01 -13.01 6.47
C VAL A 59 1.13 -12.22 7.44
N LEU A 60 1.47 -12.20 8.73
CA LEU A 60 0.60 -11.57 9.73
C LEU A 60 0.77 -10.05 9.77
N ILE A 61 2.00 -9.56 9.89
CA ILE A 61 2.30 -8.16 10.20
C ILE A 61 2.33 -7.29 8.94
N ALA A 62 2.76 -7.83 7.79
CA ALA A 62 2.83 -7.06 6.54
C ALA A 62 1.63 -7.30 5.61
N THR A 63 0.84 -8.34 5.82
CA THR A 63 -0.26 -8.71 4.91
C THR A 63 -1.63 -8.73 5.59
N VAL A 64 -1.90 -9.70 6.46
CA VAL A 64 -3.25 -9.94 7.00
C VAL A 64 -3.71 -8.79 7.89
N ILE A 65 -2.92 -8.38 8.88
CA ILE A 65 -3.30 -7.32 9.82
C ILE A 65 -3.46 -5.97 9.09
N PRO A 66 -2.51 -5.50 8.26
CA PRO A 66 -2.67 -4.23 7.57
C PRO A 66 -3.88 -4.20 6.63
N VAL A 67 -4.09 -5.25 5.84
CA VAL A 67 -5.21 -5.27 4.88
C VAL A 67 -6.56 -5.35 5.60
N THR A 68 -6.69 -6.19 6.62
CA THR A 68 -7.95 -6.29 7.37
C THR A 68 -8.29 -5.00 8.12
N THR A 69 -7.30 -4.38 8.77
CA THR A 69 -7.50 -3.11 9.48
C THR A 69 -7.77 -1.96 8.52
N PHE A 70 -7.13 -1.93 7.35
CA PHE A 70 -7.42 -0.96 6.30
C PHE A 70 -8.85 -1.11 5.78
N LEU A 71 -9.29 -2.32 5.44
CA LEU A 71 -10.66 -2.58 4.99
C LEU A 71 -11.69 -2.23 6.06
N ALA A 72 -11.45 -2.61 7.32
CA ALA A 72 -12.32 -2.25 8.43
C ALA A 72 -12.36 -0.74 8.70
N GLY A 73 -11.23 -0.03 8.53
CA GLY A 73 -11.17 1.42 8.60
C GLY A 73 -11.94 2.08 7.46
N LEU A 74 -11.77 1.57 6.25
CA LEU A 74 -12.45 2.02 5.03
C LEU A 74 -13.97 1.95 5.15
N GLU A 75 -14.50 0.86 5.72
CA GLU A 75 -15.95 0.73 6.00
C GLU A 75 -16.44 1.73 7.05
N LYS A 76 -15.59 2.14 7.99
CA LYS A 76 -15.95 3.07 9.09
C LYS A 76 -15.89 4.54 8.69
N VAL A 77 -14.86 4.96 7.94
CA VAL A 77 -14.63 6.39 7.63
C VAL A 77 -14.90 6.75 6.16
N GLY A 78 -15.14 5.75 5.32
CA GLY A 78 -15.39 5.90 3.89
C GLY A 78 -14.13 6.08 3.04
N PRO A 79 -14.22 5.87 1.71
CA PRO A 79 -13.07 5.88 0.80
C PRO A 79 -12.26 7.17 0.77
N THR A 80 -12.93 8.33 0.82
CA THR A 80 -12.24 9.63 0.75
C THR A 80 -11.36 9.87 1.98
N ASN A 81 -11.89 9.63 3.19
CA ASN A 81 -11.12 9.83 4.41
C ASN A 81 -10.03 8.77 4.56
N ALA A 82 -10.29 7.52 4.18
CA ALA A 82 -9.28 6.47 4.16
C ALA A 82 -8.13 6.83 3.20
N ALA A 83 -8.43 7.32 2.00
CA ALA A 83 -7.43 7.77 1.04
C ALA A 83 -6.61 8.94 1.57
N MET A 84 -7.24 9.94 2.19
CA MET A 84 -6.52 11.04 2.85
C MET A 84 -5.60 10.53 3.96
N LEU A 85 -6.06 9.60 4.79
CA LEU A 85 -5.23 9.02 5.85
C LEU A 85 -4.04 8.23 5.29
N SER A 86 -4.24 7.50 4.18
CA SER A 86 -3.16 6.79 3.48
C SER A 86 -2.08 7.70 2.92
N THR A 87 -2.36 8.99 2.70
CA THR A 87 -1.29 9.95 2.29
C THR A 87 -0.22 10.15 3.38
N ILE A 88 -0.47 9.73 4.63
CA ILE A 88 0.50 9.74 5.72
C ILE A 88 1.45 8.53 5.65
N GLU A 89 1.12 7.49 4.88
CA GLU A 89 1.93 6.27 4.72
C GLU A 89 3.41 6.56 4.39
N PRO A 90 3.76 7.48 3.47
CA PRO A 90 5.17 7.81 3.19
C PRO A 90 5.90 8.37 4.40
N VAL A 91 5.23 9.18 5.24
CA VAL A 91 5.80 9.73 6.47
C VAL A 91 6.10 8.60 7.45
N VAL A 92 5.12 7.75 7.71
CA VAL A 92 5.25 6.62 8.65
C VAL A 92 6.32 5.65 8.17
N THR A 93 6.38 5.38 6.86
CA THR A 93 7.38 4.50 6.26
C THR A 93 8.79 5.03 6.45
N VAL A 94 9.04 6.32 6.21
CA VAL A 94 10.36 6.94 6.40
C VAL A 94 10.76 6.93 7.88
N LEU A 95 9.83 7.21 8.79
CA LEU A 95 10.10 7.18 10.24
C LEU A 95 10.40 5.78 10.74
N LEU A 96 9.61 4.77 10.32
CA LEU A 96 9.85 3.37 10.65
C LEU A 96 11.16 2.88 10.05
N ALA A 97 11.50 3.29 8.83
CA ALA A 97 12.79 2.95 8.22
C ALA A 97 13.95 3.55 9.02
N ALA A 98 13.87 4.82 9.42
CA ALA A 98 14.87 5.46 10.27
C ALA A 98 15.04 4.74 11.61
N TRP A 99 13.93 4.29 12.20
CA TRP A 99 13.92 3.68 13.52
C TRP A 99 14.38 2.21 13.52
N LEU A 100 13.85 1.39 12.60
CA LEU A 100 14.10 -0.05 12.56
C LEU A 100 15.47 -0.42 12.01
N PHE A 101 15.96 0.31 11.01
CA PHE A 101 17.26 -0.01 10.40
C PHE A 101 18.44 0.53 11.21
N GLY A 102 18.23 1.44 12.16
CA GLY A 102 19.26 1.93 13.10
C GLY A 102 20.42 2.71 12.48
N ASP A 103 20.60 2.60 11.16
CA ASP A 103 21.58 3.34 10.39
C ASP A 103 21.13 4.79 10.22
N LYS A 104 22.08 5.72 10.38
CA LYS A 104 21.86 7.13 10.05
C LYS A 104 21.43 7.20 8.59
N LEU A 105 20.16 7.51 8.35
CA LEU A 105 19.67 7.78 7.00
C LEU A 105 20.61 8.80 6.36
N ALA A 106 21.25 8.40 5.26
CA ALA A 106 22.16 9.28 4.54
C ALA A 106 21.44 10.60 4.23
N SER A 107 22.14 11.73 4.28
CA SER A 107 21.55 13.05 4.07
C SER A 107 20.76 13.14 2.76
N ILE A 108 21.18 12.39 1.73
CA ILE A 108 20.46 12.28 0.45
C ILE A 108 19.09 11.59 0.57
N VAL A 109 18.97 10.56 1.42
CA VAL A 109 17.69 9.87 1.68
C VAL A 109 16.73 10.78 2.43
N LEU A 110 17.23 11.59 3.36
CA LEU A 110 16.43 12.59 4.07
C LEU A 110 15.93 13.69 3.12
N ILE A 111 16.77 14.17 2.20
CA ILE A 111 16.37 15.15 1.19
C ILE A 111 15.33 14.56 0.23
N GLY A 112 15.56 13.34 -0.27
CA GLY A 112 14.62 12.64 -1.14
C GLY A 112 13.27 12.38 -0.44
N GLY A 113 13.30 11.91 0.80
CA GLY A 113 12.11 11.74 1.64
C GLY A 113 11.38 13.08 1.83
N GLY A 114 12.11 14.15 2.12
CA GLY A 114 11.55 15.50 2.24
C GLY A 114 10.82 15.96 0.97
N PHE A 115 11.41 15.74 -0.22
CA PHE A 115 10.74 16.06 -1.49
C PHE A 115 9.47 15.23 -1.72
N ILE A 116 9.47 13.94 -1.38
CA ILE A 116 8.28 13.09 -1.45
C ILE A 116 7.18 13.66 -0.55
N LEU A 117 7.51 14.03 0.70
CA LEU A 117 6.53 14.59 1.63
C LEU A 117 5.95 15.92 1.15
N VAL A 118 6.79 16.82 0.61
CA VAL A 118 6.32 18.09 0.03
C VAL A 118 5.38 17.82 -1.14
N ALA A 119 5.74 16.91 -2.04
CA ALA A 119 4.90 16.56 -3.19
C ALA A 119 3.53 16.01 -2.76
N VAL A 120 3.51 15.10 -1.76
CA VAL A 120 2.27 14.53 -1.22
C VAL A 120 1.39 15.63 -0.61
N VAL A 121 1.95 16.49 0.24
CA VAL A 121 1.19 17.59 0.87
C VAL A 121 0.60 18.55 -0.17
N LEU A 122 1.37 18.89 -1.21
CA LEU A 122 0.89 19.74 -2.31
C LEU A 122 -0.26 19.06 -3.09
N LEU A 123 -0.12 17.77 -3.39
CA LEU A 123 -1.13 17.00 -4.12
C LEU A 123 -2.43 16.88 -3.32
N THR A 124 -2.35 16.49 -2.05
CA THR A 124 -3.53 16.34 -1.18
C THR A 124 -4.27 17.66 -1.02
N ARG A 125 -3.57 18.79 -0.90
CA ARG A 125 -4.20 20.12 -0.85
C ARG A 125 -4.90 20.49 -2.16
N ALA A 126 -4.30 20.17 -3.30
CA ALA A 126 -4.89 20.43 -4.61
C ALA A 126 -6.14 19.57 -4.86
N GLU A 127 -6.14 18.31 -4.41
CA GLU A 127 -7.31 17.42 -4.49
C GLU A 127 -8.45 17.90 -3.58
N LEU A 128 -8.14 18.31 -2.34
CA LEU A 128 -9.11 18.91 -1.43
C LEU A 128 -9.77 20.16 -2.02
N GLY A 129 -8.99 21.05 -2.64
CA GLY A 129 -9.53 22.24 -3.30
C GLY A 129 -10.51 21.90 -4.43
N LYS A 130 -10.18 20.90 -5.26
CA LYS A 130 -11.07 20.43 -6.34
C LYS A 130 -12.36 19.81 -5.81
N VAL A 131 -12.28 19.05 -4.71
CA VAL A 131 -13.47 18.43 -4.09
C VAL A 131 -14.41 19.52 -3.56
N ILE A 132 -13.87 20.53 -2.87
CA ILE A 132 -14.64 21.67 -2.34
C ILE A 132 -15.30 22.45 -3.48
N ASP A 133 -14.56 22.79 -4.54
CA ASP A 133 -15.10 23.53 -5.69
C ASP A 133 -16.13 22.72 -6.51
N SER A 134 -16.07 21.39 -6.47
CA SER A 134 -16.99 20.49 -7.19
C SER A 134 -18.32 20.22 -6.47
N GLN A 135 -18.51 20.74 -5.26
CA GLN A 135 -19.77 20.68 -4.51
C GLN A 135 -20.46 22.06 -4.58
N PRO A 136 -21.24 22.37 -5.65
CA PRO A 136 -22.01 23.61 -5.69
C PRO A 136 -23.20 23.48 -4.73
N GLY A 137 -23.06 24.04 -3.53
CA GLY A 137 -24.17 24.23 -2.58
C GLY A 137 -23.99 23.53 -1.24
N VAL A 138 -23.23 24.18 -0.35
CA VAL A 138 -23.78 24.58 0.94
C VAL A 138 -24.11 26.07 0.84
#